data_AF-A0A2V7Y7L6-F1
#
_entry.id   AF-A0A2V7Y7L6-F1
#
_cell.length_a   1.000
_cell.length_b   1.000
_cell.length_c   1.000
_cell.angle_alpha   90.00
_cell.angle_beta   90.00
_cell.angle_gamma   90.00
#
_symmetry.space_group_name_H-M   'P 1'
#
loop_
_entity.id
_entity.type
_entity.pdbx_description
1 polymer ?
#
loop_
_entity_poly.entity_id
_entity_poly.type
_entity_poly.pdbx_seq_one_letter_code
_entity_poly.pdbx_strand_id
1 'polypeptide(L)'
;MSRSPLSGALLLLVQWIAVDETAFVETTTMPMAPSLPPWQRIAEEPWAREVILGLAGRFDERAARADIGRLAEASATLARLKTPLNVVAWYFPVEIDPTWAEAQSLAPLLATLPRPLWISVYDSTNVGPDILVQGLMKWLPADVGVFFQDGVGVHAREPRIARHYAAVLSFHLGKDRVRIIAEAFRPQVGGGFRSATIDELRPQLASYAGYHVYLFDGPHYLSDALVGQISAAQAARGIPAR
;
A
#
# COMPACT_ATOMS: atom_id res chain seq x y z
N MET A 1 -22.43 0.49 20.64
CA MET A 1 -22.03 1.87 20.96
C MET A 1 -21.78 2.61 19.65
N SER A 2 -22.50 3.71 19.45
CA SER A 2 -22.52 4.53 18.23
C SER A 2 -21.13 5.08 17.91
N ARG A 3 -20.64 4.87 16.67
CA ARG A 3 -19.34 5.35 16.19
C ARG A 3 -19.57 6.50 15.21
N SER A 4 -18.97 7.67 15.50
CA SER A 4 -18.93 8.80 14.57
C SER A 4 -18.08 8.45 13.33
N PRO A 5 -18.54 8.72 12.10
CA PRO A 5 -17.71 8.63 10.92
C PRO A 5 -16.87 9.90 10.81
N LEU A 6 -15.70 9.91 11.46
CA LEU A 6 -14.70 10.96 11.31
C LEU A 6 -13.44 10.38 10.68
N SER A 7 -13.56 9.97 9.41
CA SER A 7 -12.44 10.05 8.49
C SER A 7 -12.99 10.38 7.11
N GLY A 8 -12.46 11.41 6.47
CA GLY A 8 -12.80 11.75 5.07
C GLY A 8 -12.19 10.78 4.06
N ALA A 9 -11.61 9.67 4.53
CA ALA A 9 -11.14 8.60 3.66
C ALA A 9 -12.36 7.96 2.99
N LEU A 10 -12.26 7.69 1.68
CA LEU A 10 -13.29 6.97 0.92
C LEU A 10 -12.77 5.64 0.38
N LEU A 11 -11.44 5.49 0.35
CA LEU A 11 -10.76 4.43 -0.34
C LEU A 11 -9.86 3.65 0.62
N LEU A 12 -10.10 2.34 0.71
CA LEU A 12 -9.34 1.38 1.49
C LEU A 12 -8.32 0.65 0.61
N LEU A 13 -7.06 0.59 1.04
CA LEU A 13 -6.07 -0.34 0.50
C LEU A 13 -5.99 -1.56 1.41
N VAL A 14 -6.38 -2.72 0.88
CA VAL A 14 -6.17 -4.01 1.55
C VAL A 14 -4.82 -4.55 1.10
N GLN A 15 -3.96 -4.95 2.03
CA GLN A 15 -2.60 -5.39 1.69
C GLN A 15 -2.58 -6.73 0.96
N TRP A 16 -3.39 -7.70 1.41
CA TRP A 16 -3.57 -9.00 0.77
C TRP A 16 -4.91 -9.63 1.12
N ILE A 17 -5.42 -10.46 0.22
CA ILE A 17 -6.52 -11.40 0.49
C ILE A 17 -6.05 -12.85 0.58
N ALA A 18 -4.77 -13.09 0.33
CA ALA A 18 -4.10 -14.34 0.65
C ALA A 18 -2.63 -14.07 1.00
N VAL A 19 -2.16 -14.63 2.11
CA VAL A 19 -0.74 -14.57 2.50
C VAL A 19 -0.30 -15.94 3.00
N ASP A 20 0.91 -16.36 2.60
CA ASP A 20 1.48 -17.67 2.95
C ASP A 20 0.48 -18.82 2.75
N GLU A 21 -0.10 -18.86 1.54
CA GLU A 21 -1.03 -19.91 1.07
C GLU A 21 -2.34 -20.00 1.86
N THR A 22 -2.62 -19.03 2.73
CA THR A 22 -3.88 -18.91 3.47
C THR A 22 -4.73 -17.78 2.90
N ALA A 23 -5.94 -18.10 2.43
CA ALA A 23 -6.91 -17.14 1.95
C ALA A 23 -7.70 -16.50 3.10
N PHE A 24 -7.89 -15.19 2.99
CA PHE A 24 -8.76 -14.37 3.82
C PHE A 24 -10.05 -14.00 3.09
N VAL A 25 -10.36 -14.69 1.99
CA VAL A 25 -11.61 -14.60 1.22
C VAL A 25 -12.17 -16.00 1.00
N GLU A 26 -13.46 -16.09 0.71
CA GLU A 26 -14.08 -17.36 0.35
C GLU A 26 -13.52 -17.90 -0.96
N THR A 27 -12.96 -19.11 -0.93
CA THR A 27 -12.40 -19.78 -2.10
C THR A 27 -12.32 -21.28 -1.90
N THR A 28 -12.31 -22.03 -3.00
CA THR A 28 -12.07 -23.47 -3.02
C THR A 28 -10.67 -23.82 -3.57
N THR A 29 -9.86 -22.81 -3.93
CA THR A 29 -8.57 -23.02 -4.61
C THR A 29 -7.37 -23.06 -3.67
N MET A 30 -7.57 -22.71 -2.39
CA MET A 30 -6.52 -22.72 -1.35
C MET A 30 -7.15 -22.81 0.06
N PRO A 31 -6.37 -23.22 1.08
CA PRO A 31 -6.82 -23.19 2.47
C PRO A 31 -7.31 -21.81 2.89
N MET A 32 -8.43 -21.76 3.61
CA MET A 32 -8.98 -20.52 4.16
C MET A 32 -8.56 -20.33 5.61
N ALA A 33 -8.39 -19.07 6.02
CA ALA A 33 -8.19 -18.72 7.41
C ALA A 33 -9.37 -19.20 8.29
N PRO A 34 -9.13 -19.59 9.55
CA PRO A 34 -10.20 -20.04 10.46
C PRO A 34 -11.30 -18.99 10.69
N SER A 35 -10.94 -17.71 10.57
CA SER A 35 -11.88 -16.59 10.59
C SER A 35 -11.54 -15.64 9.45
N LEU A 36 -12.54 -15.33 8.63
CA LEU A 36 -12.40 -14.31 7.59
C LEU A 36 -12.63 -12.92 8.18
N PRO A 37 -12.02 -11.86 7.60
CA PRO A 37 -12.44 -10.51 7.87
C PRO A 37 -13.93 -10.33 7.57
N PRO A 38 -14.65 -9.47 8.32
CA PRO A 38 -16.08 -9.28 8.14
C PRO A 38 -16.35 -8.41 6.89
N TRP A 39 -16.10 -8.95 5.70
CA TRP A 39 -16.09 -8.21 4.43
C TRP A 39 -17.41 -7.53 4.11
N GLN A 40 -18.55 -8.15 4.42
CA GLN A 40 -19.87 -7.51 4.26
C GLN A 40 -19.95 -6.21 5.05
N ARG A 41 -19.56 -6.26 6.33
CA ARG A 41 -19.56 -5.08 7.19
C ARG A 41 -18.59 -4.04 6.66
N ILE A 42 -17.37 -4.44 6.28
CA ILE A 42 -16.35 -3.52 5.74
C ILE A 42 -16.89 -2.81 4.49
N ALA A 43 -17.59 -3.51 3.59
CA ALA A 43 -18.17 -2.93 2.38
C ALA A 43 -19.20 -1.82 2.65
N GLU A 44 -19.82 -1.82 3.84
CA GLU A 44 -20.82 -0.83 4.26
C GLU A 44 -20.18 0.39 4.96
N GLU A 45 -18.89 0.33 5.28
CA GLU A 45 -18.23 1.39 6.03
C GLU A 45 -17.93 2.61 5.12
N PRO A 46 -18.17 3.86 5.60
CA PRO A 46 -17.92 5.07 4.81
C PRO A 46 -16.48 5.28 4.33
N TRP A 47 -15.51 4.62 4.98
CA TRP A 47 -14.09 4.69 4.65
C TRP A 47 -13.60 3.63 3.65
N ALA A 48 -14.49 2.71 3.26
CA ALA A 48 -14.21 1.62 2.32
C ALA A 48 -15.17 1.60 1.13
N ARG A 49 -15.68 2.78 0.71
CA ARG A 49 -16.58 2.90 -0.44
C ARG A 49 -15.94 2.45 -1.74
N GLU A 50 -14.63 2.61 -1.84
CA GLU A 50 -13.80 2.07 -2.91
C GLU A 50 -12.67 1.25 -2.28
N VAL A 51 -12.33 0.12 -2.90
CA VAL A 51 -11.28 -0.77 -2.40
C VAL A 51 -10.23 -1.01 -3.48
N ILE A 52 -8.97 -0.83 -3.11
CA ILE A 52 -7.83 -1.39 -3.82
C ILE A 52 -7.50 -2.71 -3.13
N LEU A 53 -7.77 -3.82 -3.81
CA LEU A 53 -7.70 -5.14 -3.19
C LEU A 53 -6.34 -5.77 -3.43
N GLY A 54 -5.60 -5.97 -2.36
CA GLY A 54 -4.33 -6.69 -2.36
C GLY A 54 -4.52 -8.16 -2.71
N LEU A 55 -3.66 -8.69 -3.58
CA LEU A 55 -3.70 -10.06 -4.08
C LEU A 55 -2.86 -11.01 -3.20
N ALA A 56 -2.32 -12.08 -3.77
CA ALA A 56 -1.52 -13.05 -3.03
C ALA A 56 -0.13 -12.49 -2.69
N GLY A 57 0.33 -12.74 -1.47
CA GLY A 57 1.67 -12.36 -1.01
C GLY A 57 2.30 -13.39 -0.06
N ARG A 58 3.48 -13.05 0.46
CA ARG A 58 4.17 -13.75 1.54
C ARG A 58 4.69 -12.72 2.53
N PHE A 59 4.79 -13.08 3.81
CA PHE A 59 5.40 -12.19 4.81
C PHE A 59 6.91 -12.02 4.58
N ASP A 60 7.58 -13.12 4.22
CA ASP A 60 9.01 -13.09 3.92
C ASP A 60 9.23 -12.60 2.48
N GLU A 61 9.86 -11.43 2.35
CA GLU A 61 10.11 -10.79 1.05
C GLU A 61 10.96 -11.68 0.14
N ARG A 62 11.98 -12.36 0.69
CA ARG A 62 12.84 -13.24 -0.09
C ARG A 62 12.06 -14.43 -0.66
N ALA A 63 11.19 -15.03 0.14
CA ALA A 63 10.29 -16.09 -0.30
C ALA A 63 9.28 -15.57 -1.33
N ALA A 64 8.76 -14.35 -1.17
CA ALA A 64 7.87 -13.73 -2.15
C ALA A 64 8.55 -13.58 -3.52
N ARG A 65 9.80 -13.09 -3.55
CA ARG A 65 10.60 -12.93 -4.77
C ARG A 65 10.95 -14.28 -5.41
N ALA A 66 11.29 -15.27 -4.59
CA ALA A 66 11.62 -16.62 -5.07
C ALA A 66 10.42 -17.35 -5.68
N ASP A 67 9.20 -17.03 -5.26
CA ASP A 67 7.96 -17.72 -5.67
C ASP A 67 7.04 -16.84 -6.54
N ILE A 68 7.62 -15.85 -7.21
CA ILE A 68 6.86 -14.77 -7.84
C ILE A 68 5.89 -15.23 -8.92
N GLY A 69 6.24 -16.29 -9.66
CA GLY A 69 5.37 -16.90 -10.67
C GLY A 69 4.11 -17.50 -10.06
N ARG A 70 4.24 -18.29 -8.98
CA ARG A 70 3.08 -18.87 -8.29
C ARG A 70 2.22 -17.79 -7.63
N LEU A 71 2.85 -16.75 -7.07
CA LEU A 71 2.10 -15.61 -6.53
C LEU A 71 1.29 -14.90 -7.61
N ALA A 72 1.83 -14.72 -8.82
CA ALA A 72 1.09 -14.14 -9.94
C ALA A 72 -0.09 -15.03 -10.37
N GLU A 73 0.10 -16.35 -10.50
CA GLU A 73 -0.96 -17.30 -10.84
C GLU A 73 -2.08 -17.35 -9.78
N ALA A 74 -1.71 -17.42 -8.51
CA ALA A 74 -2.64 -17.37 -7.39
C ALA A 74 -3.40 -16.03 -7.38
N SER A 75 -2.70 -14.92 -7.59
CA SER A 75 -3.27 -13.58 -7.68
C SER A 75 -4.28 -13.46 -8.82
N ALA A 76 -3.95 -13.94 -10.02
CA ALA A 76 -4.87 -13.96 -11.15
C ALA A 76 -6.13 -14.79 -10.87
N THR A 77 -5.99 -15.87 -10.10
CA THR A 77 -7.12 -16.72 -9.68
C THR A 77 -8.00 -16.03 -8.65
N LEU A 78 -7.41 -15.48 -7.59
CA LEU A 78 -8.13 -14.76 -6.54
C LEU A 78 -8.85 -13.53 -7.09
N ALA A 79 -8.27 -12.86 -8.09
CA ALA A 79 -8.88 -11.70 -8.73
C ALA A 79 -10.24 -11.97 -9.40
N ARG A 80 -10.56 -13.24 -9.70
CA ARG A 80 -11.83 -13.64 -10.31
C ARG A 80 -12.92 -13.96 -9.30
N LEU A 81 -12.59 -14.00 -8.01
CA LEU A 81 -13.55 -14.29 -6.95
C LEU A 81 -14.51 -13.11 -6.78
N LYS A 82 -15.77 -13.43 -6.49
CA LYS A 82 -16.75 -12.42 -6.09
C LYS A 82 -16.49 -12.03 -4.64
N THR A 83 -16.46 -10.73 -4.38
CA THR A 83 -16.38 -10.19 -3.02
C THR A 83 -17.53 -9.20 -2.83
N PRO A 84 -17.96 -8.92 -1.59
CA PRO A 84 -18.93 -7.87 -1.32
C PRO A 84 -18.35 -6.45 -1.49
N LEU A 85 -17.03 -6.33 -1.70
CA LEU A 85 -16.33 -5.05 -1.77
C LEU A 85 -16.51 -4.40 -3.15
N ASN A 86 -16.59 -3.07 -3.18
CA ASN A 86 -16.47 -2.30 -4.41
C ASN A 86 -14.99 -2.18 -4.82
N VAL A 87 -14.48 -3.22 -5.48
CA VAL A 87 -13.07 -3.27 -5.93
C VAL A 87 -12.89 -2.38 -7.16
N VAL A 88 -12.14 -1.29 -7.01
CA VAL A 88 -11.86 -0.31 -8.08
C VAL A 88 -10.47 -0.46 -8.70
N ALA A 89 -9.56 -1.14 -8.00
CA ALA A 89 -8.24 -1.51 -8.51
C ALA A 89 -7.65 -2.68 -7.70
N TRP A 90 -6.52 -3.18 -8.17
CA TRP A 90 -5.82 -4.32 -7.60
C TRP A 90 -4.41 -3.94 -7.17
N TYR A 91 -3.92 -4.58 -6.13
CA TYR A 91 -2.57 -4.38 -5.62
C TYR A 91 -1.82 -5.71 -5.59
N PHE A 92 -0.69 -5.79 -6.28
CA PHE A 92 0.20 -6.95 -6.21
C PHE A 92 1.27 -6.67 -5.15
N PRO A 93 1.23 -7.34 -3.98
CA PRO A 93 1.88 -6.84 -2.77
C PRO A 93 3.37 -7.15 -2.67
N VAL A 94 3.99 -7.73 -3.70
CA VAL A 94 5.42 -8.01 -3.69
C VAL A 94 6.20 -6.69 -3.75
N GLU A 95 7.05 -6.48 -2.76
CA GLU A 95 7.81 -5.25 -2.61
C GLU A 95 9.06 -5.26 -3.50
N ILE A 96 9.22 -4.19 -4.27
CA ILE A 96 10.30 -4.01 -5.23
C ILE A 96 11.27 -2.95 -4.71
N ASP A 97 12.55 -3.28 -4.73
CA ASP A 97 13.63 -2.37 -4.41
C ASP A 97 14.79 -2.50 -5.41
N PRO A 98 15.73 -1.53 -5.48
CA PRO A 98 16.83 -1.51 -6.44
C PRO A 98 17.76 -2.73 -6.41
N THR A 99 17.79 -3.51 -5.33
CA THR A 99 18.64 -4.68 -5.18
C THR A 99 18.09 -5.92 -5.89
N TRP A 100 16.81 -5.92 -6.29
CA TRP A 100 16.21 -7.07 -6.95
C TRP A 100 16.55 -7.08 -8.46
N ALA A 101 17.67 -7.73 -8.80
CA ALA A 101 18.16 -7.82 -10.17
C ALA A 101 17.15 -8.45 -11.14
N GLU A 102 16.36 -9.42 -10.66
CA GLU A 102 15.37 -10.14 -11.45
C GLU A 102 14.02 -9.44 -11.53
N ALA A 103 13.85 -8.23 -10.98
CA ALA A 103 12.57 -7.50 -10.99
C ALA A 103 11.98 -7.33 -12.40
N GLN A 104 12.81 -7.24 -13.44
CA GLN A 104 12.36 -7.19 -14.84
C GLN A 104 11.53 -8.42 -15.28
N SER A 105 11.69 -9.56 -14.62
CA SER A 105 10.86 -10.76 -14.85
C SER A 105 9.39 -10.58 -14.43
N LEU A 106 9.08 -9.54 -13.65
CA LEU A 106 7.71 -9.20 -13.27
C LEU A 106 6.89 -8.70 -14.45
N ALA A 107 7.49 -8.04 -15.45
CA ALA A 107 6.75 -7.41 -16.54
C ALA A 107 5.72 -8.36 -17.21
N PRO A 108 6.10 -9.57 -17.68
CA PRO A 108 5.14 -10.51 -18.23
C PRO A 108 4.13 -11.04 -17.19
N LEU A 109 4.52 -11.19 -15.92
CA LEU A 109 3.62 -11.64 -14.86
C LEU A 109 2.54 -10.61 -14.55
N LEU A 110 2.90 -9.33 -14.45
CA LEU A 110 1.98 -8.23 -14.21
C LEU A 110 0.94 -8.08 -15.33
N ALA A 111 1.29 -8.44 -16.56
CA ALA A 111 0.36 -8.45 -17.70
C ALA A 111 -0.76 -9.50 -17.55
N THR A 112 -0.58 -10.51 -16.70
CA THR A 112 -1.61 -11.53 -16.42
C THR A 112 -2.61 -11.12 -15.34
N LEU A 113 -2.33 -10.03 -14.62
CA LEU A 113 -3.10 -9.56 -13.48
C LEU A 113 -4.19 -8.56 -13.91
N PRO A 114 -5.29 -8.44 -13.15
CA PRO A 114 -6.39 -7.54 -13.50
C PRO A 114 -5.98 -6.06 -13.44
N ARG A 115 -6.74 -5.20 -14.13
CA ARG A 115 -6.53 -3.74 -14.17
C ARG A 115 -7.69 -2.99 -13.49
N PRO A 116 -7.46 -1.74 -12.99
CA PRO A 116 -6.16 -1.09 -12.79
C PRO A 116 -5.28 -1.83 -11.78
N LEU A 117 -3.96 -1.82 -11.96
CA LEU A 117 -3.01 -2.57 -11.13
C LEU A 117 -1.97 -1.66 -10.48
N TRP A 118 -1.64 -1.95 -9.24
CA TRP A 118 -0.61 -1.27 -8.47
C TRP A 118 0.43 -2.25 -7.92
N ILE A 119 1.67 -1.80 -7.80
CA ILE A 119 2.78 -2.49 -7.12
C ILE A 119 3.35 -1.60 -6.02
N SER A 120 4.11 -2.17 -5.10
CA SER A 120 4.84 -1.41 -4.08
C SER A 120 6.32 -1.30 -4.42
N VAL A 121 6.86 -0.09 -4.27
CA VAL A 121 8.27 0.21 -4.50
C VAL A 121 8.83 0.98 -3.33
N TYR A 122 10.04 0.63 -2.90
CA TYR A 122 10.82 1.38 -1.94
C TYR A 122 12.31 1.40 -2.34
N ASP A 123 13.07 2.33 -1.78
CA ASP A 123 14.52 2.38 -1.97
C ASP A 123 15.20 1.88 -0.69
N SER A 124 15.66 0.62 -0.74
CA SER A 124 16.34 -0.09 0.35
C SER A 124 17.78 0.37 0.57
N THR A 125 18.41 0.93 -0.47
CA THR A 125 19.86 1.19 -0.54
C THR A 125 20.19 2.67 -0.72
N ASN A 126 19.18 3.53 -0.75
CA ASN A 126 19.31 4.98 -0.96
C ASN A 126 20.03 5.32 -2.25
N VAL A 127 19.73 4.61 -3.34
CA VAL A 127 20.29 4.90 -4.67
C VAL A 127 19.86 6.27 -5.20
N GLY A 128 18.78 6.82 -4.65
CA GLY A 128 18.24 8.12 -5.06
C GLY A 128 17.06 7.98 -6.02
N PRO A 129 16.25 9.05 -6.13
CA PRO A 129 14.98 8.98 -6.85
C PRO A 129 15.15 8.82 -8.36
N ASP A 130 16.18 9.43 -8.96
CA ASP A 130 16.47 9.33 -10.39
C ASP A 130 16.89 7.90 -10.78
N ILE A 131 17.78 7.28 -9.99
CA ILE A 131 18.23 5.92 -10.25
C ILE A 131 17.07 4.93 -10.06
N LEU A 132 16.26 5.11 -9.01
CA LEU A 132 15.09 4.28 -8.74
C LEU A 132 14.12 4.31 -9.93
N VAL A 133 13.72 5.50 -10.39
CA VAL A 133 12.73 5.59 -11.47
C VAL A 133 13.28 5.12 -12.81
N GLN A 134 14.56 5.39 -13.10
CA GLN A 134 15.22 4.86 -14.30
C GLN A 134 15.25 3.33 -14.29
N GLY A 135 15.43 2.70 -13.12
CA GLY A 135 15.32 1.26 -12.95
C GLY A 135 13.93 0.74 -13.30
N LEU A 136 12.88 1.37 -12.75
CA LEU A 136 11.48 0.99 -13.01
C LEU A 136 11.10 1.14 -14.49
N MET A 137 11.49 2.25 -15.13
CA MET A 137 11.12 2.55 -16.52
C MET A 137 11.67 1.53 -17.54
N LYS A 138 12.67 0.73 -17.17
CA LYS A 138 13.21 -0.32 -18.04
C LYS A 138 12.25 -1.49 -18.26
N TRP A 139 11.31 -1.72 -17.34
CA TRP A 139 10.50 -2.94 -17.36
C TRP A 139 9.06 -2.77 -16.89
N LEU A 140 8.74 -1.75 -16.07
CA LEU A 140 7.40 -1.56 -15.51
C LEU A 140 6.38 -1.23 -16.62
N PRO A 141 5.29 -2.00 -16.78
CA PRO A 141 4.28 -1.69 -17.78
C PRO A 141 3.67 -0.28 -17.58
N ALA A 142 3.41 0.42 -18.68
CA ALA A 142 2.97 1.82 -18.68
C ALA A 142 1.58 2.05 -18.03
N ASP A 143 0.80 1.00 -17.83
CA ASP A 143 -0.52 1.00 -17.22
C ASP A 143 -0.53 0.53 -15.75
N VAL A 144 0.64 0.19 -15.19
CA VAL A 144 0.78 -0.19 -13.78
C VAL A 144 1.12 1.04 -12.94
N GLY A 145 0.39 1.26 -11.85
CA GLY A 145 0.67 2.28 -10.85
C GLY A 145 1.68 1.82 -9.80
N VAL A 146 2.29 2.79 -9.13
CA VAL A 146 3.30 2.59 -8.07
C VAL A 146 2.78 3.20 -6.77
N PHE A 147 2.70 2.36 -5.74
CA PHE A 147 2.71 2.79 -4.36
C PHE A 147 4.16 2.93 -3.90
N PHE A 148 4.61 4.16 -3.68
CA PHE A 148 5.94 4.43 -3.14
C PHE A 148 5.90 4.41 -1.61
N GLN A 149 6.64 3.51 -0.97
CA GLN A 149 6.80 3.49 0.48
C GLN A 149 7.81 4.53 0.93
N ASP A 150 7.40 5.38 1.86
CA ASP A 150 8.14 6.59 2.20
C ASP A 150 9.38 6.38 3.06
N GLY A 151 9.52 5.21 3.70
CA GLY A 151 10.67 4.84 4.52
C GLY A 151 10.84 5.70 5.78
N VAL A 152 9.84 6.51 6.13
CA VAL A 152 9.90 7.40 7.29
C VAL A 152 9.72 6.62 8.59
N GLY A 153 8.89 5.57 8.56
CA GLY A 153 8.57 4.75 9.73
C GLY A 153 9.70 3.81 10.14
N VAL A 154 10.60 3.47 9.21
CA VAL A 154 11.86 2.77 9.50
C VAL A 154 13.05 3.72 9.72
N HIS A 155 12.83 5.03 9.75
CA HIS A 155 13.89 6.06 9.82
C HIS A 155 14.94 5.98 8.70
N ALA A 156 14.60 5.39 7.55
CA ALA A 156 15.46 5.41 6.38
C ALA A 156 15.49 6.80 5.73
N ARG A 157 14.40 7.57 5.82
CA ARG A 157 14.26 8.87 5.16
C ARG A 157 13.51 9.90 6.01
N GLU A 158 13.83 11.17 5.77
CA GLU A 158 13.00 12.30 6.22
C GLU A 158 11.81 12.52 5.27
N PRO A 159 10.66 13.04 5.73
CA PRO A 159 9.50 13.28 4.87
C PRO A 159 9.77 14.15 3.64
N ARG A 160 10.61 15.18 3.76
CA ARG A 160 10.97 16.04 2.60
C ARG A 160 11.70 15.26 1.50
N ILE A 161 12.50 14.26 1.89
CA ILE A 161 13.24 13.42 0.95
C ILE A 161 12.26 12.46 0.27
N ALA A 162 11.38 11.80 1.02
CA ALA A 162 10.32 10.96 0.45
C ALA A 162 9.42 11.75 -0.52
N ARG A 163 9.09 13.01 -0.20
CA ARG A 163 8.36 13.92 -1.10
C ARG A 163 9.10 14.20 -2.41
N HIS A 164 10.43 14.28 -2.36
CA HIS A 164 11.26 14.44 -3.54
C HIS A 164 11.25 13.18 -4.42
N TYR A 165 11.33 11.99 -3.82
CA TYR A 165 11.14 10.71 -4.54
C TYR A 165 9.79 10.66 -5.25
N ALA A 166 8.70 10.96 -4.54
CA ALA A 166 7.37 11.00 -5.14
C ALA A 166 7.28 12.01 -6.30
N ALA A 167 7.98 13.15 -6.21
CA ALA A 167 8.03 14.16 -7.28
C ALA A 167 8.66 13.61 -8.55
N VAL A 168 9.84 13.00 -8.43
CA VAL A 168 10.61 12.44 -9.55
C VAL A 168 9.86 11.26 -10.17
N LEU A 169 9.36 10.33 -9.33
CA LEU A 169 8.52 9.22 -9.80
C LEU A 169 7.31 9.74 -10.59
N SER A 170 6.61 10.75 -10.07
CA SER A 170 5.42 11.30 -10.74
C SER A 170 5.74 12.04 -12.03
N PHE A 171 6.89 12.70 -12.10
CA PHE A 171 7.35 13.40 -13.30
C PHE A 171 7.57 12.41 -14.45
N HIS A 172 8.18 11.27 -14.16
CA HIS A 172 8.52 10.26 -15.17
C HIS A 172 7.40 9.27 -15.46
N LEU A 173 6.68 8.79 -14.44
CA LEU A 173 5.65 7.75 -14.60
C LEU A 173 4.26 8.34 -14.86
N GLY A 174 4.04 9.60 -14.51
CA GLY A 174 2.73 10.27 -14.52
C GLY A 174 2.14 10.39 -13.11
N LYS A 175 1.53 11.55 -12.82
CA LYS A 175 1.00 11.90 -11.47
C LYS A 175 -0.07 10.91 -10.98
N ASP A 176 -0.93 10.44 -11.87
CA ASP A 176 -2.01 9.52 -11.51
C ASP A 176 -1.53 8.08 -11.29
N ARG A 177 -0.27 7.79 -11.61
CA ARG A 177 0.38 6.48 -11.45
C ARG A 177 1.26 6.40 -10.21
N VAL A 178 1.32 7.44 -9.38
CA VAL A 178 2.15 7.46 -8.17
C VAL A 178 1.31 7.85 -6.97
N ARG A 179 1.28 6.98 -5.97
CA ARG A 179 0.64 7.18 -4.67
C ARG A 179 1.66 6.92 -3.57
N ILE A 180 1.53 7.57 -2.43
CA ILE A 180 2.49 7.42 -1.33
C ILE A 180 1.89 6.51 -0.26
N ILE A 181 2.65 5.50 0.15
CA ILE A 181 2.42 4.80 1.42
C ILE A 181 3.23 5.52 2.48
N ALA A 182 2.54 6.21 3.37
CA ALA A 182 3.10 6.87 4.54
C ALA A 182 3.11 5.90 5.72
N GLU A 183 4.30 5.50 6.15
CA GLU A 183 4.46 4.59 7.28
C GLU A 183 4.09 5.32 8.59
N ALA A 184 3.08 4.77 9.28
CA ALA A 184 2.47 5.28 10.49
C ALA A 184 3.00 4.62 11.77
N PHE A 185 4.16 3.99 11.68
CA PHE A 185 4.88 3.38 12.80
C PHE A 185 6.27 4.00 12.97
N ARG A 186 6.93 3.77 14.10
CA ARG A 186 8.31 4.18 14.40
C ARG A 186 9.03 3.07 15.15
N PRO A 187 10.36 2.95 15.06
CA PRO A 187 11.11 1.99 15.85
C PRO A 187 10.90 2.24 17.34
N GLN A 188 10.78 1.16 18.10
CA GLN A 188 10.63 1.20 19.55
C GLN A 188 11.95 0.83 20.24
N VAL A 189 12.22 1.47 21.38
CA VAL A 189 13.36 1.12 22.23
C VAL A 189 13.19 -0.33 22.70
N GLY A 190 14.22 -1.15 22.48
CA GLY A 190 14.18 -2.60 22.77
C GLY A 190 13.74 -3.47 21.59
N GLY A 191 13.50 -2.87 20.42
CA GLY A 191 13.15 -3.59 19.18
C GLY A 191 11.67 -3.49 18.82
N GLY A 192 11.35 -3.86 17.58
CA GLY A 192 10.01 -3.74 17.03
C GLY A 192 9.59 -2.30 16.74
N PHE A 193 8.29 -2.10 16.62
CA PHE A 193 7.70 -0.82 16.20
C PHE A 193 6.54 -0.42 17.11
N ARG A 194 6.38 0.89 17.29
CA ARG A 194 5.23 1.54 17.92
C ARG A 194 4.46 2.36 16.90
N SER A 195 3.21 2.73 17.20
CA SER A 195 2.52 3.76 16.44
C SER A 195 3.32 5.07 16.43
N ALA A 196 3.31 5.75 15.28
CA ALA A 196 3.74 7.14 15.20
C ALA A 196 2.74 8.02 15.96
N THR A 197 3.26 9.01 16.67
CA THR A 197 2.43 10.01 17.35
C THR A 197 1.88 11.02 16.34
N ILE A 198 0.86 11.78 16.73
CA ILE A 198 0.33 12.84 15.87
C ILE A 198 1.37 13.93 15.55
N ASP A 199 2.30 14.21 16.47
CA ASP A 199 3.36 15.19 16.25
C ASP A 199 4.41 14.70 15.25
N GLU A 200 4.56 13.37 15.10
CA GLU A 200 5.42 12.75 14.08
C GLU A 200 4.71 12.62 12.73
N LEU A 201 3.43 12.25 12.72
CA LEU A 201 2.64 12.03 11.50
C LEU A 201 2.22 13.33 10.81
N ARG A 202 1.85 14.36 11.58
CA ARG A 202 1.37 15.64 11.01
C ARG A 202 2.40 16.30 10.07
N PRO A 203 3.68 16.48 10.42
CA PRO A 203 4.66 17.05 9.50
C PRO A 203 4.97 16.12 8.30
N GLN A 204 4.91 14.80 8.50
CA GLN A 204 5.06 13.82 7.42
C GLN A 204 3.95 13.99 6.37
N LEU A 205 2.68 13.94 6.80
CA LEU A 205 1.53 14.14 5.92
C LEU A 205 1.49 15.54 5.30
N ALA A 206 1.94 16.57 6.03
CA ALA A 206 2.08 17.93 5.49
C ALA A 206 2.99 17.96 4.26
N SER A 207 4.09 17.22 4.31
CA SER A 207 5.09 17.18 3.25
C SER A 207 4.54 16.56 1.97
N TYR A 208 3.50 15.73 2.07
CA TYR A 208 2.90 15.00 0.96
C TYR A 208 1.65 15.68 0.38
N ALA A 209 1.37 16.93 0.73
CA ALA A 209 0.27 17.68 0.16
C ALA A 209 0.29 17.65 -1.38
N GLY A 210 -0.87 17.34 -1.98
CA GLY A 210 -1.03 17.17 -3.42
C GLY A 210 -0.85 15.74 -3.93
N TYR A 211 -0.54 14.77 -3.07
CA TYR A 211 -0.57 13.33 -3.38
C TYR A 211 -1.75 12.62 -2.75
N HIS A 212 -2.14 11.50 -3.36
CA HIS A 212 -2.91 10.47 -2.68
C HIS A 212 -2.00 9.71 -1.73
N VAL A 213 -2.33 9.73 -0.43
CA VAL A 213 -1.52 9.16 0.65
C VAL A 213 -2.31 8.09 1.37
N TYR A 214 -1.67 6.94 1.59
CA TYR A 214 -2.18 5.79 2.31
C TYR A 214 -1.37 5.61 3.57
N LEU A 215 -2.03 5.46 4.72
CA LEU A 215 -1.34 5.21 5.98
C LEU A 215 -1.14 3.71 6.18
N PHE A 216 0.08 3.30 6.50
CA PHE A 216 0.45 1.90 6.69
C PHE A 216 1.11 1.68 8.07
N ASP A 217 0.74 0.71 8.90
CA ASP A 217 -0.32 -0.30 8.78
C ASP A 217 -1.48 0.02 9.74
N GLY A 218 -2.69 0.15 9.21
CA GLY A 218 -3.85 0.70 9.92
C GLY A 218 -4.25 -0.09 11.18
N PRO A 219 -4.59 -1.39 11.09
CA PRO A 219 -5.03 -2.18 12.23
C PRO A 219 -4.02 -2.26 13.38
N HIS A 220 -2.72 -2.19 13.07
CA HIS A 220 -1.66 -2.29 14.05
C HIS A 220 -1.25 -0.94 14.64
N TYR A 221 -1.23 0.11 13.83
CA TYR A 221 -0.60 1.38 14.22
C TYR A 221 -1.54 2.59 14.23
N LEU A 222 -2.76 2.49 13.72
CA LEU A 222 -3.75 3.57 13.72
C LEU A 222 -4.93 3.25 14.66
N SER A 223 -4.85 3.78 15.87
CA SER A 223 -6.02 3.75 16.78
C SER A 223 -7.10 4.74 16.32
N ASP A 224 -8.36 4.48 16.70
CA ASP A 224 -9.48 5.42 16.45
C ASP A 224 -9.17 6.84 16.94
N ALA A 225 -8.47 6.96 18.08
CA ALA A 225 -8.04 8.25 18.63
C ALA A 225 -7.03 8.96 17.71
N LEU A 226 -6.05 8.23 17.16
CA LEU A 226 -5.07 8.79 16.24
C LEU A 226 -5.72 9.21 14.91
N VAL A 227 -6.64 8.40 14.39
CA VAL A 227 -7.44 8.75 13.19
C VAL A 227 -8.24 10.04 13.40
N GLY A 228 -8.88 10.19 14.57
CA GLY A 228 -9.57 11.42 14.95
C GLY A 228 -8.66 12.64 15.00
N GLN A 229 -7.46 12.49 15.56
CA GLN A 229 -6.45 13.57 15.61
C GLN A 229 -5.95 13.96 14.23
N ILE A 230 -5.71 13.00 13.33
CA ILE A 230 -5.31 13.25 11.93
C ILE A 230 -6.42 14.03 11.20
N SER A 231 -7.67 13.58 11.33
CA SER A 231 -8.82 14.22 10.67
C SER A 231 -9.02 15.67 11.13
N ALA A 232 -8.90 15.93 12.44
CA ALA A 232 -8.97 17.29 12.99
C ALA A 232 -7.83 18.18 12.48
N ALA A 233 -6.61 17.65 12.41
CA ALA A 233 -5.44 18.39 11.92
C ALA A 233 -5.54 18.72 10.41
N GLN A 234 -6.15 17.84 9.60
CA GLN A 234 -6.40 18.09 8.18
C GLN A 234 -7.49 19.15 7.98
N ALA A 235 -8.60 19.06 8.71
CA ALA A 235 -9.69 20.04 8.65
C ALA A 235 -9.22 21.45 9.00
N ALA A 236 -8.37 21.60 10.02
CA ALA A 236 -7.79 22.89 10.42
C ALA A 236 -6.91 23.55 9.34
N ARG A 237 -6.46 22.79 8.32
CA ARG A 237 -5.63 23.30 7.21
C ARG A 237 -6.41 23.69 5.96
N GLY A 238 -7.73 23.51 5.94
CA GLY A 238 -8.56 23.81 4.76
C GLY A 238 -8.27 22.92 3.53
N ILE A 239 -7.59 21.79 3.73
CA ILE A 239 -7.32 20.80 2.68
C ILE A 239 -8.49 19.82 2.69
N PRO A 240 -9.36 19.79 1.66
CA PRO A 240 -10.41 18.79 1.59
C PRO A 240 -9.78 17.40 1.52
N ALA A 241 -10.30 16.46 2.31
CA ALA A 241 -9.99 15.05 2.14
C ALA A 241 -10.38 14.66 0.71
N ARG A 242 -9.40 14.20 -0.08
CA ARG A 242 -9.61 13.59 -1.38
C ARG A 242 -9.03 12.19 -1.35
#